data_AF-A0A3Q9IV62-F1
#
_entry.id   AF-A0A3Q9IV62-F1
#
_cell.length_a   1.000
_cell.length_b   1.000
_cell.length_c   1.000
_cell.angle_alpha   90.00
_cell.angle_beta   90.00
_cell.angle_gamma   90.00
#
_symmetry.space_group_name_H-M   'P 1'
#
loop_
_entity.id
_entity.type
_entity.pdbx_description
1 polymer ?
#
loop_
_entity_poly.entity_id
_entity_poly.type
_entity_poly.pdbx_seq_one_letter_code
_entity_poly.pdbx_strand_id
1 'polypeptide(L)'
;MTSMKKLIFSICVLSFMLTGFNQEERFVEQSNTEIFGRISAVGQKPKIEQKLMNLELNEGGIAVFLARFTPIDDPNLKAEWYHNEKTLPISDDRIKSYLKEGYATLVINKVKPADAGIYRVKICNAFGEDVSEAKLTVTK
;
A
#
# COMPACT_ATOMS: atom_id res chain seq x y z
N MET A 1 -13.40 21.10 -28.33
CA MET A 1 -13.66 21.44 -26.91
C MET A 1 -12.35 21.36 -26.12
N THR A 2 -11.34 22.14 -26.53
CA THR A 2 -9.93 21.94 -26.08
C THR A 2 -9.22 23.27 -25.79
N SER A 3 -9.88 24.41 -26.01
CA SER A 3 -9.29 25.74 -25.88
C SER A 3 -9.64 26.46 -24.58
N MET A 4 -10.74 26.10 -23.90
CA MET A 4 -11.17 26.78 -22.67
C MET A 4 -10.46 26.30 -21.40
N LYS A 5 -9.91 25.06 -21.38
CA LYS A 5 -9.20 24.53 -20.21
C LYS A 5 -7.83 25.17 -19.97
N LYS A 6 -7.15 25.63 -21.04
CA LYS A 6 -5.85 26.31 -20.94
C LYS A 6 -5.98 27.76 -20.46
N LEU A 7 -7.08 28.43 -20.82
CA LEU A 7 -7.31 29.83 -20.45
C LEU A 7 -7.70 29.99 -18.97
N ILE A 8 -8.46 29.04 -18.42
CA ILE A 8 -8.83 29.01 -16.99
C ILE A 8 -7.58 28.71 -16.13
N PHE A 9 -6.72 27.78 -16.56
CA PHE A 9 -5.47 27.48 -15.86
C PHE A 9 -4.49 28.68 -15.85
N SER A 10 -4.44 29.46 -16.93
CA SER A 10 -3.53 30.61 -17.04
C SER A 10 -3.96 31.82 -16.20
N ILE A 11 -5.26 31.98 -15.92
CA ILE A 11 -5.77 33.10 -15.12
C ILE A 11 -5.56 32.83 -13.62
N CYS A 12 -5.74 31.58 -13.17
CA CYS A 12 -5.50 31.20 -11.77
C CYS A 12 -4.03 31.37 -11.34
N VAL A 13 -3.06 31.13 -12.23
CA VAL A 13 -1.63 31.23 -11.91
C VAL A 13 -1.14 32.68 -11.82
N LEU A 14 -1.76 33.61 -12.58
CA LEU A 14 -1.40 35.04 -12.53
C LEU A 14 -2.00 35.77 -11.33
N SER A 15 -3.14 35.31 -10.80
CA SER A 15 -3.68 35.79 -9.51
C SER A 15 -2.90 35.27 -8.30
N PHE A 16 -2.13 34.18 -8.46
CA PHE A 16 -1.40 33.51 -7.37
C PHE A 16 -0.03 34.12 -7.02
N MET A 17 0.55 34.96 -7.88
CA MET A 17 1.86 35.57 -7.63
C MET A 17 1.79 36.90 -6.85
N LEU A 18 0.60 37.45 -6.59
CA LEU A 18 0.42 38.75 -5.95
C LEU A 18 -0.18 38.72 -4.54
N THR A 19 -0.60 37.56 -4.04
CA THR A 19 -1.09 37.41 -2.67
C THR A 19 -0.32 36.30 -1.98
N GLY A 20 0.60 36.69 -1.08
CA GLY A 20 1.40 35.76 -0.31
C GLY A 20 0.54 34.75 0.47
N PHE A 21 1.06 33.52 0.52
CA PHE A 21 0.79 32.47 1.52
C PHE A 21 -0.63 32.45 2.13
N ASN A 22 -1.52 31.63 1.57
CA ASN A 22 -2.69 31.12 2.29
C ASN A 22 -2.65 29.59 2.28
N GLN A 23 -2.53 29.02 3.48
CA GLN A 23 -2.33 27.59 3.74
C GLN A 23 -3.58 26.74 3.41
N GLU A 24 -4.72 27.38 3.13
CA GLU A 24 -6.01 26.73 2.83
C GLU A 24 -6.12 26.17 1.40
N GLU A 25 -5.40 26.71 0.41
CA GLU A 25 -5.51 26.23 -0.97
C GLU A 25 -4.78 24.90 -1.23
N ARG A 26 -3.87 24.51 -0.33
CA ARG A 26 -3.19 23.20 -0.40
C ARG A 26 -4.15 22.03 -0.10
N PHE A 27 -5.29 22.30 0.55
CA PHE A 27 -6.27 21.28 0.92
C PHE A 27 -7.25 20.92 -0.21
N VAL A 28 -7.49 21.83 -1.17
CA VAL A 28 -8.48 21.61 -2.25
C VAL A 28 -7.91 20.79 -3.42
N GLU A 29 -6.64 20.95 -3.78
CA GLU A 29 -6.00 20.10 -4.81
C GLU A 29 -5.79 18.65 -4.34
N GLN A 30 -5.42 18.45 -3.08
CA GLN A 30 -5.22 17.10 -2.52
C GLN A 30 -6.53 16.31 -2.49
N SER A 31 -7.61 16.93 -2.02
CA SER A 31 -8.93 16.28 -1.95
C SER A 31 -9.50 15.93 -3.33
N ASN A 32 -9.36 16.81 -4.34
CA ASN A 32 -9.82 16.52 -5.70
C ASN A 32 -9.02 15.39 -6.38
N THR A 33 -7.71 15.29 -6.10
CA THR A 33 -6.85 14.21 -6.61
C THR A 33 -7.20 12.87 -5.97
N GLU A 34 -7.45 12.83 -4.67
CA GLU A 34 -7.86 11.63 -3.95
C GLU A 34 -9.25 11.15 -4.38
N ILE A 35 -10.21 12.06 -4.58
CA ILE A 35 -11.58 11.71 -5.01
C ILE A 35 -11.60 11.12 -6.44
N PHE A 36 -10.87 11.71 -7.40
CA PHE A 36 -10.79 11.18 -8.76
C PHE A 36 -10.03 9.85 -8.85
N GLY A 37 -9.03 9.65 -7.99
CA GLY A 37 -8.33 8.37 -7.85
C GLY A 37 -9.25 7.24 -7.41
N ARG A 38 -10.17 7.50 -6.46
CA ARG A 38 -11.14 6.51 -5.98
C ARG A 38 -12.22 6.16 -7.01
N ILE A 39 -12.71 7.13 -7.77
CA ILE A 39 -13.77 6.91 -8.78
C ILE A 39 -13.27 6.13 -10.00
N SER A 40 -11.97 6.19 -10.31
CA SER A 40 -11.39 5.59 -11.52
C SER A 40 -10.95 4.13 -11.38
N ALA A 41 -11.02 3.55 -10.17
CA ALA A 41 -10.31 2.31 -9.83
C ALA A 41 -11.17 1.03 -9.90
N VAL A 42 -12.46 1.15 -10.25
CA VAL A 42 -13.34 -0.01 -10.50
C VAL A 42 -12.84 -0.77 -11.72
N GLY A 43 -12.52 -2.05 -11.56
CA GLY A 43 -12.07 -2.89 -12.67
C GLY A 43 -10.56 -2.90 -12.94
N GLN A 44 -9.75 -2.36 -12.01
CA GLN A 44 -8.31 -2.37 -12.14
C GLN A 44 -7.69 -3.55 -11.37
N LYS A 45 -6.61 -4.12 -11.90
CA LYS A 45 -5.79 -5.07 -11.14
C LYS A 45 -5.12 -4.37 -9.95
N PRO A 46 -4.81 -5.08 -8.86
CA PRO A 46 -4.11 -4.50 -7.74
C PRO A 46 -2.73 -4.00 -8.17
N LYS A 47 -2.27 -2.95 -7.51
CA LYS A 47 -0.94 -2.38 -7.68
C LYS A 47 -0.37 -2.06 -6.31
N ILE A 48 0.78 -2.62 -6.00
CA ILE A 48 1.52 -2.35 -4.78
C ILE A 48 2.31 -1.05 -4.98
N GLU A 49 1.88 -0.01 -4.29
CA GLU A 49 2.51 1.31 -4.29
C GLU A 49 3.69 1.36 -3.32
N GLN A 50 3.53 0.72 -2.15
CA GLN A 50 4.59 0.57 -1.17
C GLN A 50 4.90 -0.91 -1.02
N LYS A 51 6.11 -1.28 -1.46
CA LYS A 51 6.62 -2.65 -1.35
C LYS A 51 7.00 -2.99 0.09
N LEU A 52 7.06 -4.29 0.36
CA LEU A 52 7.60 -4.83 1.60
C LEU A 52 9.05 -4.38 1.78
N MET A 53 9.47 -4.26 3.05
CA MET A 53 10.84 -3.92 3.42
C MET A 53 11.50 -5.09 4.14
N ASN A 54 12.80 -5.26 3.90
CA ASN A 54 13.61 -6.22 4.64
C ASN A 54 13.67 -5.85 6.12
N LEU A 55 13.65 -6.86 6.99
CA LEU A 55 13.70 -6.72 8.43
C LEU A 55 14.90 -7.49 8.99
N GLU A 56 15.53 -6.91 10.00
CA GLU A 56 16.56 -7.57 10.81
C GLU A 56 16.18 -7.38 12.27
N LEU A 57 15.93 -8.50 12.98
CA LEU A 57 15.36 -8.49 14.33
C LEU A 57 16.05 -9.53 15.20
N ASN A 58 16.18 -9.23 16.49
CA ASN A 58 16.58 -10.23 17.47
C ASN A 58 15.46 -11.25 17.72
N GLU A 59 15.83 -12.46 18.11
CA GLU A 59 14.91 -13.49 18.58
C GLU A 59 13.98 -12.92 19.68
N GLY A 60 12.70 -13.29 19.62
CA GLY A 60 11.64 -12.79 20.51
C GLY A 60 11.03 -11.45 20.08
N GLY A 61 11.58 -10.79 19.05
CA GLY A 61 11.04 -9.54 18.49
C GLY A 61 9.67 -9.70 17.82
N ILE A 62 9.17 -8.59 17.25
CA ILE A 62 7.92 -8.54 16.49
C ILE A 62 8.24 -8.10 15.06
N ALA A 63 8.00 -8.98 14.10
CA ALA A 63 8.13 -8.63 12.69
C ALA A 63 6.81 -8.05 12.17
N VAL A 64 6.89 -6.91 11.48
CA VAL A 64 5.74 -6.26 10.84
C VAL A 64 6.07 -6.03 9.37
N PHE A 65 5.46 -6.82 8.51
CA PHE A 65 5.48 -6.60 7.07
C PHE A 65 4.26 -5.79 6.66
N LEU A 66 4.48 -4.73 5.90
CA LEU A 66 3.42 -3.83 5.45
C LEU A 66 3.62 -3.51 3.98
N ALA A 67 2.58 -3.73 3.18
CA ALA A 67 2.48 -3.30 1.79
C ALA A 67 1.26 -2.39 1.63
N ARG A 68 1.42 -1.31 0.86
CA ARG A 68 0.30 -0.44 0.45
C ARG A 68 -0.08 -0.76 -0.98
N PHE A 69 -1.37 -0.87 -1.25
CA PHE A 69 -1.90 -1.18 -2.57
C PHE A 69 -3.11 -0.33 -2.94
N THR A 70 -3.39 -0.27 -4.24
CA THR A 70 -4.61 0.27 -4.84
C THR A 70 -5.12 -0.71 -5.91
N PRO A 71 -6.43 -0.81 -6.19
CA PRO A 71 -7.56 -0.13 -5.53
C PRO A 71 -7.85 -0.66 -4.11
N ILE A 72 -8.52 0.15 -3.29
CA ILE A 72 -8.97 -0.24 -1.94
C ILE A 72 -10.43 -0.68 -1.88
N ASP A 73 -11.23 -0.25 -2.87
CA ASP A 73 -12.68 -0.42 -2.93
C ASP A 73 -13.08 -1.63 -3.81
N ASP A 74 -12.45 -2.79 -3.59
CA ASP A 74 -12.76 -4.06 -4.30
C ASP A 74 -13.11 -5.19 -3.31
N PRO A 75 -14.35 -5.73 -3.32
CA PRO A 75 -14.78 -6.77 -2.40
C PRO A 75 -14.12 -8.15 -2.65
N ASN A 76 -13.56 -8.37 -3.85
CA ASN A 76 -12.89 -9.62 -4.21
C ASN A 76 -11.40 -9.60 -3.88
N LEU A 77 -10.90 -8.52 -3.30
CA LEU A 77 -9.49 -8.33 -3.03
C LEU A 77 -9.02 -9.24 -1.89
N LYS A 78 -7.93 -9.96 -2.13
CA LYS A 78 -7.35 -10.91 -1.19
C LYS A 78 -5.85 -10.69 -1.08
N ALA A 79 -5.31 -10.93 0.10
CA ALA A 79 -3.88 -10.95 0.37
C ALA A 79 -3.46 -12.36 0.75
N GLU A 80 -2.65 -12.98 -0.10
CA GLU A 80 -2.08 -14.30 0.12
C GLU A 80 -0.62 -14.15 0.55
N TRP A 81 -0.28 -14.70 1.71
CA TRP A 81 1.07 -14.65 2.26
C TRP A 81 1.81 -15.96 2.02
N TYR A 82 3.11 -15.85 1.75
CA TYR A 82 4.00 -16.96 1.52
C TYR A 82 5.29 -16.76 2.31
N HIS A 83 5.86 -17.87 2.78
CA HIS A 83 7.17 -17.94 3.41
C HIS A 83 8.00 -19.01 2.71
N ASN A 84 9.16 -18.60 2.17
CA ASN A 84 10.07 -19.46 1.42
C ASN A 84 9.34 -20.27 0.32
N GLU A 85 8.63 -19.56 -0.57
CA GLU A 85 7.81 -20.12 -1.67
C GLU A 85 6.59 -20.97 -1.29
N LYS A 86 6.38 -21.24 0.00
CA LYS A 86 5.22 -22.00 0.48
C LYS A 86 4.15 -21.05 1.01
N THR A 87 2.88 -21.39 0.80
CA THR A 87 1.76 -20.66 1.44
C THR A 87 1.99 -20.62 2.94
N LEU A 88 1.84 -19.45 3.56
CA LEU A 88 2.00 -19.29 5.01
C LEU A 88 0.67 -19.62 5.69
N PRO A 89 0.53 -20.79 6.36
CA PRO A 89 -0.68 -21.12 7.07
C PRO A 89 -0.83 -20.22 8.30
N ILE A 90 -1.94 -19.47 8.39
CA ILE A 90 -2.27 -18.57 9.51
C ILE A 90 -2.85 -19.39 10.69
N SER A 91 -2.38 -20.63 10.89
CA SER A 91 -2.82 -21.49 12.00
C SER A 91 -2.02 -21.24 13.28
N ASP A 92 -0.85 -20.59 13.17
CA ASP A 92 -0.01 -20.18 14.30
C ASP A 92 -0.60 -18.90 14.94
N ASP A 93 -0.86 -18.93 16.24
CA ASP A 93 -1.47 -17.83 17.00
C ASP A 93 -0.60 -16.56 17.05
N ARG A 94 0.71 -16.71 16.84
CA ARG A 94 1.67 -15.61 16.76
C ARG A 94 1.53 -14.81 15.47
N ILE A 95 1.05 -15.45 14.40
CA ILE A 95 1.01 -14.92 13.04
C ILE A 95 -0.39 -14.38 12.75
N LYS A 96 -0.48 -13.09 12.44
CA LYS A 96 -1.74 -12.42 12.11
C LYS A 96 -1.60 -11.64 10.82
N SER A 97 -2.55 -11.81 9.90
CA SER A 97 -2.64 -11.04 8.67
C SER A 97 -3.85 -10.11 8.68
N TYR A 98 -3.68 -8.91 8.15
CA TYR A 98 -4.73 -7.92 8.02
C TYR A 98 -4.75 -7.36 6.60
N LEU A 99 -5.96 -7.12 6.09
CA LEU A 99 -6.18 -6.47 4.81
C LEU A 99 -7.24 -5.37 5.03
N LYS A 100 -6.82 -4.10 5.11
CA LYS A 100 -7.72 -2.98 5.45
C LYS A 100 -7.21 -1.66 4.88
N GLU A 101 -8.11 -0.84 4.36
CA GLU A 101 -7.83 0.56 3.98
C GLU A 101 -6.62 0.72 3.04
N GLY A 102 -6.41 -0.22 2.13
CA GLY A 102 -5.27 -0.19 1.19
C GLY A 102 -3.95 -0.72 1.75
N TYR A 103 -3.97 -1.38 2.90
CA TYR A 103 -2.81 -2.00 3.50
C TYR A 103 -2.98 -3.50 3.67
N ALA A 104 -1.96 -4.25 3.27
CA ALA A 104 -1.79 -5.65 3.57
C ALA A 104 -0.65 -5.79 4.59
N THR A 105 -1.00 -6.28 5.78
CA THR A 105 -0.09 -6.35 6.91
C THR A 105 0.04 -7.79 7.41
N LEU A 106 1.26 -8.24 7.66
CA LEU A 106 1.55 -9.49 8.36
C LEU A 106 2.36 -9.18 9.62
N VAL A 107 1.87 -9.64 10.76
CA VAL A 107 2.51 -9.48 12.06
C VAL A 107 2.91 -10.85 12.59
N ILE A 108 4.17 -11.01 12.98
CA ILE A 108 4.69 -12.23 13.60
C ILE A 108 5.22 -11.84 14.99
N ASN A 109 4.54 -12.32 16.02
CA ASN A 109 4.94 -12.10 17.41
C ASN A 109 5.96 -13.14 17.85
N LYS A 110 6.86 -12.78 18.78
CA LYS A 110 7.87 -13.68 19.34
C LYS A 110 8.62 -14.42 18.23
N VAL A 111 9.27 -13.66 17.35
CA VAL A 111 10.03 -14.17 16.20
C VAL A 111 11.04 -15.21 16.66
N LYS A 112 11.06 -16.35 15.97
CA LYS A 112 11.98 -17.46 16.20
C LYS A 112 13.02 -17.53 15.07
N PRO A 113 14.18 -18.18 15.28
CA PRO A 113 15.14 -18.39 14.20
C PRO A 113 14.56 -19.10 12.97
N ALA A 114 13.56 -19.98 13.17
CA ALA A 114 12.85 -20.68 12.09
C ALA A 114 11.93 -19.76 11.26
N ASP A 115 11.55 -18.59 11.78
CA ASP A 115 10.73 -17.62 11.04
C ASP A 115 11.57 -16.84 10.01
N ALA A 116 12.91 -16.91 10.07
CA ALA A 116 13.80 -16.29 9.08
C ALA A 116 13.53 -16.79 7.65
N GLY A 117 13.68 -15.93 6.66
CA GLY A 117 13.45 -16.31 5.26
C GLY A 117 12.85 -15.19 4.42
N ILE A 118 12.34 -15.57 3.25
CA ILE A 118 11.67 -14.65 2.32
C ILE A 118 10.17 -14.70 2.55
N TYR A 119 9.59 -13.54 2.81
CA TYR A 119 8.17 -13.32 2.91
C TYR A 119 7.68 -12.66 1.63
N ARG A 120 6.59 -13.20 1.07
CA ARG A 120 5.96 -12.68 -0.13
C ARG A 120 4.49 -12.45 0.12
N VAL A 121 4.00 -11.30 -0.30
CA VAL A 121 2.56 -11.01 -0.37
C VAL A 121 2.13 -10.96 -1.82
N LYS A 122 1.04 -11.64 -2.12
CA LYS A 122 0.33 -11.57 -3.40
C LYS A 122 -1.03 -10.94 -3.15
N ILE A 123 -1.26 -9.78 -3.72
CA ILE A 123 -2.56 -9.10 -3.70
C ILE A 123 -3.28 -9.44 -4.99
N CYS A 124 -4.43 -10.08 -4.91
CA CYS A 124 -5.19 -10.53 -6.08
C CYS A 124 -6.65 -10.07 -6.04
N ASN A 125 -7.21 -9.84 -7.22
CA ASN A 125 -8.63 -9.61 -7.45
C ASN A 125 -9.07 -10.26 -8.78
N ALA A 126 -10.29 -9.96 -9.24
CA ALA A 126 -10.82 -10.52 -10.49
C ALA A 126 -10.07 -10.06 -11.77
N PHE A 127 -9.30 -8.97 -11.70
CA PHE A 127 -8.63 -8.34 -12.84
C PHE A 127 -7.14 -8.66 -12.91
N GLY A 128 -6.58 -9.27 -11.86
CA GLY A 128 -5.20 -9.74 -11.84
C GLY A 128 -4.60 -9.70 -10.45
N GLU A 129 -3.28 -9.59 -10.41
CA GLU A 129 -2.50 -9.66 -9.18
C GLU A 129 -1.26 -8.78 -9.26
N ASP A 130 -0.75 -8.43 -8.08
CA ASP A 130 0.58 -7.84 -7.90
C ASP A 130 1.25 -8.44 -6.65
N VAL A 131 2.59 -8.44 -6.66
CA VAL A 131 3.41 -9.21 -5.72
C VAL A 131 4.55 -8.36 -5.17
N SER A 132 4.83 -8.53 -3.88
CA SER A 132 6.01 -7.93 -3.24
C SER A 132 6.67 -8.93 -2.31
N GLU A 133 7.99 -8.84 -2.21
CA GLU A 133 8.83 -9.72 -1.40
C GLU A 133 9.74 -8.92 -0.47
N ALA A 134 10.07 -9.50 0.68
CA ALA A 134 11.06 -9.00 1.61
C ALA A 134 11.69 -10.14 2.42
N LYS A 135 12.91 -9.91 2.90
CA LYS A 135 13.67 -10.86 3.72
C LYS A 135 13.56 -10.53 5.21
N LEU A 136 13.30 -11.54 6.04
CA LEU A 136 13.50 -11.51 7.49
C LEU A 136 14.84 -12.16 7.84
N THR A 137 15.72 -11.38 8.46
CA THR A 137 16.92 -11.86 9.13
C THR A 137 16.68 -11.88 10.64
N VAL A 138 17.02 -12.99 11.29
CA VAL A 138 16.88 -13.14 12.74
C VAL A 138 18.26 -13.26 13.37
N THR A 139 18.60 -12.34 14.25
CA THR A 139 19.83 -12.31 15.05
C THR A 139 19.57 -12.88 16.45
N LYS A 140 20.62 -13.43 17.07
CA LYS A 140 20.53 -14.07 18.38
C LYS A 140 20.90 -13.10 19.50
#